data_AF-A0A1H9MXH8-F1
#
_entry.id   AF-A0A1H9MXH8-F1
#
_cell.length_a   1.000
_cell.length_b   1.000
_cell.length_c   1.000
_cell.angle_alpha   90.00
_cell.angle_beta   90.00
_cell.angle_gamma   90.00
#
_symmetry.space_group_name_H-M   'P 1'
#
loop_
_entity.id
_entity.type
_entity.pdbx_description
1 polymer ?
#
loop_
_entity_poly.entity_id
_entity_poly.type
_entity_poly.pdbx_seq_one_letter_code
_entity_poly.pdbx_strand_id
1 'polypeptide(L)' 'MIEVSSKAFFEAIGGPENIHPRSEPDHSAWEIVGTREVIGRSEPGYKCTPGPKRYWLVERFASRVTEAAADEKSAQE' A
#
# COMPACT_ATOMS: atom_id res chain seq x y z
N MET A 1 1.09 -0.13 -11.07
CA MET A 1 0.59 0.09 -9.69
C MET A 1 -0.50 1.13 -9.76
N ILE A 2 -1.52 1.01 -8.92
CA ILE A 2 -2.64 1.95 -8.85
C ILE A 2 -2.53 2.79 -7.59
N GLU A 3 -2.90 4.08 -7.68
CA GLU A 3 -2.95 4.96 -6.53
C GLU A 3 -4.15 4.59 -5.65
N VAL A 4 -3.92 4.47 -4.35
CA VAL A 4 -4.95 4.11 -3.36
C VAL A 4 -4.92 5.08 -2.19
N SER A 5 -5.98 5.08 -1.38
CA SER A 5 -5.99 5.83 -0.13
C SER A 5 -4.98 5.24 0.85
N SER A 6 -4.53 6.05 1.81
CA SER A 6 -3.65 5.57 2.89
C SER A 6 -4.28 4.42 3.67
N LYS A 7 -5.58 4.51 3.99
CA LYS A 7 -6.33 3.45 4.67
C LYS A 7 -6.23 2.13 3.88
N ALA A 8 -6.55 2.17 2.59
CA ALA A 8 -6.49 1.00 1.73
C ALA A 8 -5.08 0.43 1.63
N PHE A 9 -4.07 1.31 1.54
CA PHE A 9 -2.69 0.90 1.51
C PHE A 9 -2.30 0.11 2.76
N PHE A 10 -2.53 0.67 3.95
CA PHE A 10 -2.15 0.05 5.22
C PHE A 10 -2.94 -1.23 5.53
N GLU A 11 -4.19 -1.32 5.09
CA GLU A 11 -5.00 -2.54 5.20
C GLU A 11 -4.46 -3.66 4.31
N ALA A 12 -4.07 -3.35 3.06
CA ALA A 12 -3.50 -4.33 2.14
C ALA A 12 -2.16 -4.90 2.61
N ILE A 13 -1.30 -4.07 3.21
CA ILE A 13 0.03 -4.47 3.69
C ILE A 13 0.01 -5.04 5.11
N GLY A 14 -1.04 -4.80 5.88
CA GLY A 14 -1.23 -5.32 7.23
C GLY A 14 -1.71 -6.78 7.28
N GLY A 15 -1.74 -7.46 6.14
CA GLY A 15 -2.12 -8.86 6.00
C GLY A 15 -1.09 -9.86 6.57
N PRO A 16 -1.24 -11.16 6.26
CA PRO A 16 -0.38 -12.23 6.78
C PRO A 16 1.04 -12.21 6.20
N GLU A 17 1.25 -11.53 5.07
CA GLU A 17 2.58 -11.39 4.46
C GLU A 17 3.48 -10.46 5.29
N ASN A 18 4.72 -10.88 5.53
CA ASN A 18 5.70 -10.10 6.28
C ASN A 18 6.23 -8.93 5.42
N ILE A 19 5.45 -7.86 5.27
CA ILE A 19 5.76 -6.74 4.37
C ILE A 19 6.46 -5.63 5.17
N HIS A 20 7.61 -5.17 4.67
CA HIS A 20 8.37 -4.10 5.30
C HIS A 20 8.72 -2.98 4.29
N PRO A 21 8.79 -1.72 4.76
CA PRO A 21 9.27 -0.63 3.94
C PRO A 21 10.80 -0.67 3.82
N ARG A 22 11.29 -0.45 2.60
CA ARG A 22 12.65 -0.09 2.26
C ARG A 22 12.68 1.39 1.88
N SER A 23 13.56 2.15 2.52
CA SER A 23 13.75 3.56 2.24
C SER A 23 14.56 3.77 0.96
N GLU A 24 13.91 4.31 -0.08
CA GLU A 24 14.58 4.79 -1.29
C GLU A 24 14.66 6.34 -1.26
N PRO A 25 15.58 6.95 -2.03
CA PRO A 25 15.72 8.41 -2.05
C PRO A 25 14.43 9.15 -2.38
N ASP A 26 13.69 8.64 -3.37
CA ASP A 26 12.52 9.28 -3.96
C ASP A 26 11.17 8.71 -3.48
N HIS A 27 11.17 7.50 -2.92
CA HIS A 27 9.98 6.85 -2.36
C HIS A 27 10.35 5.87 -1.23
N SER A 28 9.37 5.28 -0.57
CA SER A 28 9.58 4.06 0.22
C SER A 28 8.95 2.90 -0.54
N ALA A 29 9.76 1.91 -0.92
CA ALA A 29 9.30 0.69 -1.54
C ALA A 29 8.82 -0.28 -0.44
N TRP A 30 7.67 -0.91 -0.62
CA TRP A 30 7.14 -1.89 0.32
C TRP A 30 7.27 -3.28 -0.30
N GLU A 31 8.00 -4.17 0.38
CA GLU A 31 8.34 -5.48 -0.14
C GLU A 31 8.05 -6.61 0.84
N ILE A 32 7.77 -7.80 0.32
CA ILE A 32 7.59 -9.01 1.12
C ILE A 32 8.97 -9.50 1.56
N VAL A 33 9.19 -9.55 2.87
CA VAL A 33 10.39 -10.11 3.48
C VAL A 33 10.41 -11.61 3.24
N GLY A 34 11.40 -12.06 2.47
CA GLY A 34 11.58 -13.45 2.05
C GLY A 34 11.70 -13.59 0.54
N THR A 35 10.84 -12.90 -0.22
CA THR A 35 10.86 -12.90 -1.69
C THR A 35 11.46 -11.61 -2.27
N ARG A 36 11.53 -10.52 -1.48
CA ARG A 36 11.92 -9.17 -1.94
C ARG A 36 11.03 -8.64 -3.06
N GLU A 37 9.82 -9.17 -3.17
CA GLU A 37 8.85 -8.75 -4.16
C GLU A 37 8.22 -7.43 -3.73
N VAL A 38 8.30 -6.40 -4.58
CA VAL A 38 7.73 -5.08 -4.30
C VAL A 38 6.23 -5.10 -4.57
N ILE A 39 5.44 -4.82 -3.54
CA ILE A 39 3.97 -4.88 -3.58
C ILE A 39 3.32 -3.50 -3.51
N GLY A 40 4.07 -2.51 -3.06
CA GLY A 40 3.60 -1.14 -3.00
C GLY A 40 4.72 -0.12 -2.90
N ARG A 41 4.35 1.14 -2.97
CA ARG A 41 5.23 2.28 -2.73
C ARG A 41 4.48 3.39 -2.02
N SER A 42 5.19 4.18 -1.24
CA SER A 42 4.69 5.43 -0.67
C SER A 42 5.65 6.57 -0.96
N GLU A 43 5.13 7.73 -1.33
CA GLU A 43 5.90 8.94 -1.60
C GLU A 43 5.43 10.05 -0.64
N PRO A 44 6.26 11.05 -0.33
CA PRO A 44 7.65 11.24 -0.78
C PRO A 44 8.66 10.36 -0.03
N GLY A 45 9.78 10.03 -0.69
CA GLY A 45 10.96 9.41 -0.07
C GLY A 45 11.79 10.41 0.75
N TYR A 46 12.84 9.92 1.42
CA TYR A 46 13.58 10.71 2.42
C TYR A 46 14.46 11.84 1.82
N LYS A 47 14.77 11.80 0.52
CA LYS A 47 15.47 12.89 -0.19
C LYS A 47 14.53 13.78 -1.00
N CYS A 48 13.24 13.47 -1.06
CA CYS A 48 12.27 14.31 -1.74
C CYS A 48 11.90 15.53 -0.90
N THR A 49 11.60 16.63 -1.57
CA THR A 49 10.94 17.78 -0.94
C THR A 49 9.64 17.31 -0.29
N PRO A 50 9.31 17.77 0.93
CA PRO A 50 8.04 17.44 1.57
C PRO A 50 6.89 17.80 0.62
N GLY A 51 6.05 16.81 0.32
CA GLY A 51 4.94 16.92 -0.62
C GLY A 51 3.73 16.09 -0.16
N PRO A 52 2.63 16.10 -0.93
CA PRO A 52 1.45 15.31 -0.59
C PRO A 52 1.83 13.83 -0.53
N LYS A 53 1.40 13.16 0.55
CA LYS A 53 1.62 11.73 0.71
C LYS A 53 0.76 10.98 -0.30
N ARG A 54 1.38 10.09 -1.05
CA ARG A 54 0.72 9.25 -2.05
C ARG A 54 1.11 7.80 -1.84
N TYR A 55 0.17 6.91 -2.12
CA TYR A 55 0.29 5.48 -1.84
C TYR A 55 -0.12 4.70 -3.08
N TRP A 56 0.66 3.70 -3.44
CA TRP A 56 0.39 2.89 -4.61
C TRP A 56 0.57 1.41 -4.30
N LEU A 57 -0.33 0.58 -4.82
CA LEU A 57 -0.26 -0.88 -4.71
C LEU A 57 -0.21 -1.53 -6.09
N VAL A 58 0.37 -2.74 -6.16
CA VAL A 58 0.15 -3.62 -7.30
C VAL A 58 -1.31 -4.08 -7.34
N GLU A 59 -1.86 -4.28 -8.54
CA GLU A 59 -3.29 -4.52 -8.75
C GLU A 59 -3.84 -5.67 -7.89
N ARG A 60 -3.14 -6.81 -7.84
CA ARG A 60 -3.55 -7.96 -7.02
C ARG A 60 -3.71 -7.66 -5.52
N PHE A 61 -2.96 -6.69 -4.97
CA PHE A 61 -3.08 -6.27 -3.57
C PHE A 61 -4.20 -5.24 -3.39
N ALA A 62 -4.38 -4.36 -4.37
CA ALA A 62 -5.45 -3.38 -4.33
C ALA A 62 -6.84 -4.00 -4.46
N SER A 63 -6.97 -5.10 -5.22
CA SER A 63 -8.22 -5.87 -5.32
C SER A 63 -8.70 -6.40 -3.96
N ARG A 64 -7.78 -6.83 -3.08
CA ARG A 64 -8.11 -7.37 -1.73
C ARG A 64 -8.88 -6.36 -0.87
N VAL A 65 -8.57 -5.08 -1.03
CA VAL A 65 -9.19 -3.99 -0.27
C VAL A 65 -10.51 -3.56 -0.90
N THR A 66 -10.63 -3.67 -2.21
CA THR A 66 -11.87 -3.31 -2.93
C THR A 66 -13.01 -4.26 -2.56
N GLU A 67 -12.70 -5.54 -2.30
CA GLU A 67 -13.69 -6.50 -1.78
C GLU A 67 -14.04 -6.25 -0.30
N ALA A 68 -13.07 -5.88 0.55
CA ALA A 68 -13.34 -5.53 1.96
C ALA A 68 -14.18 -4.24 2.10
N ALA A 69 -13.95 -3.24 1.23
CA ALA A 69 -14.72 -2.00 1.22
C ALA A 69 -16.14 -2.16 0.62
N ALA A 70 -16.39 -3.22 -0.14
CA ALA A 70 -17.71 -3.54 -0.67
C ALA A 70 -18.61 -4.25 0.36
N ASP A 71 -18.03 -5.01 1.29
CA ASP A 71 -18.75 -5.71 2.37
C ASP A 71 -19.24 -4.76 3.48
N GLU A 72 -18.53 -3.65 3.72
CA GLU A 72 -18.93 -2.64 4.73
C GLU A 72 -20.17 -1.81 4.32
N LYS A 73 -20.64 -1.91 3.06
CA LYS A 73 -21.89 -1.27 2.61
C LYS A 73 -23.15 -2.13 2.78
N SER A 74 -23.04 -3.39 3.18
CA SER A 74 -24.21 -4.27 3.41
C SER A 74 -24.61 -4.41 4.88
N ALA A 75 -23.89 -3.78 5.81
CA ALA A 75 -24.16 -3.87 7.26
C ALA A 75 -24.90 -2.66 7.85
N GLN A 76 -25.43 -1.77 7.00
CA GLN A 76 -26.30 -0.66 7.41
C GLN A 76 -27.64 -0.70 6.65
N GLU A 77 -28.44 -1.73 6.89
CA GLU A 77 -29.89 -1.73 6.62
C GLU A 77 -30.66 -2.21 7.85
#